data_AF-A0A7X7ILY3-F1
#
_entry.id   AF-A0A7X7ILY3-F1
#
_cell.length_a   1.000
_cell.length_b   1.000
_cell.length_c   1.000
_cell.angle_alpha   90.00
_cell.angle_beta   90.00
_cell.angle_gamma   90.00
#
_symmetry.space_group_name_H-M   'P 1'
#
loop_
_entity.id
_entity.type
_entity.pdbx_description
1 polymer ?
#
loop_
_entity_poly.entity_id
_entity_poly.type
_entity_poly.pdbx_seq_one_letter_code
_entity_poly.pdbx_strand_id
1 'polypeptide(L)'
;MKNFTRLFVILLAAVLMSGCSSLDKMKRNANLVTYEITPKVLEAHAGIVDAQLKATYPEKYFDKNTTLKITPVLVYEGGETPFDELLFTQGEKVLANNKTVAWTGGSANWSGDVNYIPEMKVSEFLLRIDAERKGKTLSFDPIKLADGVIATSTLAEIHPMPMSLKDNYQRIVPEQKIADILYNINQANIRSSELKSADIQALKDYVALVMENERMEVKGVTNSSYASPDGPLSLNERLSVQRSKAADKYLQKEYGKIPELVELFSTQTTAEDWEGFKALVQESSIADKELILRVLSMYQDPVVREQEIKNMSTAYEALAKDILPQLRRSKLIVDVNLIGLNDEEILATIKSDPSSLSLEQLLYAGTLTEDPAEVLKYYQLAAEKEPKCYRAWNNIGWTLLEMGKTEEAMEALEKAKALKYDDTVKNNLGFAALLSGDIKAAAEYFNSMSAATPESKFGLGTIAITEGKYDQAVNLLGDTPTMNLALAQLLKGDLNKAKTTMESVEPCKCGAPSYLKAVIAARLDDKDGVINGLREAIGYNSDWKNYAQTDLEFARFFTDDLFMSVTN
;
A
#
# COMPACT_ATOMS: atom_id res chain seq x y z
N MET A 1 -87.90 -20.49 80.77
CA MET A 1 -88.67 -20.72 79.54
C MET A 1 -88.37 -19.62 78.54
N LYS A 2 -87.99 -20.00 77.30
CA LYS A 2 -87.96 -19.22 76.03
C LYS A 2 -86.92 -18.08 75.94
N ASN A 3 -85.82 -18.26 75.19
CA ASN A 3 -85.61 -18.17 73.72
C ASN A 3 -85.34 -16.74 73.24
N PHE A 4 -84.11 -16.45 72.77
CA PHE A 4 -83.77 -16.14 71.36
C PHE A 4 -82.30 -15.64 71.19
N THR A 5 -81.48 -16.51 70.60
CA THR A 5 -80.56 -16.31 69.45
C THR A 5 -79.83 -14.97 69.25
N ARG A 6 -78.48 -15.05 69.12
CA ARG A 6 -77.75 -14.68 67.88
C ARG A 6 -76.32 -15.24 67.85
N LEU A 7 -76.03 -15.89 66.72
CA LEU A 7 -74.73 -16.35 66.22
C LEU A 7 -73.66 -15.26 66.28
N PHE A 8 -72.41 -15.65 66.54
CA PHE A 8 -71.28 -15.16 65.75
C PHE A 8 -70.28 -16.29 65.48
N VAL A 9 -70.15 -16.60 64.20
CA VAL A 9 -69.09 -17.43 63.62
C VAL A 9 -67.85 -16.56 63.51
N ILE A 10 -66.72 -16.99 64.08
CA ILE A 10 -65.40 -16.51 63.67
C ILE A 10 -64.66 -17.73 63.12
N LEU A 11 -64.77 -17.88 61.80
CA LEU A 11 -63.90 -18.75 61.01
C LEU A 11 -62.55 -18.04 60.91
N LEU A 12 -61.54 -18.57 61.60
CA LEU A 12 -60.16 -18.13 61.46
C LEU A 12 -59.65 -18.57 60.08
N ALA A 13 -59.62 -17.63 59.12
CA ALA A 13 -59.04 -17.85 57.82
C ALA A 13 -57.51 -17.98 57.98
N ALA A 14 -57.00 -19.21 57.97
CA ALA A 14 -55.59 -19.46 57.75
C ALA A 14 -55.26 -19.14 56.28
N VAL A 15 -54.84 -17.90 56.04
CA VAL A 15 -54.26 -17.47 54.76
C VAL A 15 -52.92 -18.20 54.59
N LEU A 16 -52.92 -19.23 53.76
CA LEU A 16 -51.74 -19.96 53.30
C LEU A 16 -50.80 -19.02 52.51
N MET A 17 -49.81 -18.43 53.19
CA MET A 17 -48.67 -17.73 52.57
C MET A 17 -47.66 -18.73 51.96
N SER A 18 -48.10 -19.61 51.06
CA SER A 18 -47.26 -20.67 50.44
C SER A 18 -46.62 -20.28 49.09
N GLY A 19 -46.84 -19.05 48.61
CA GLY A 19 -46.35 -18.59 47.31
C GLY A 19 -44.84 -18.29 47.26
N CYS A 20 -44.28 -17.68 48.31
CA CYS A 20 -42.88 -17.23 48.32
C CYS A 20 -41.88 -18.31 48.77
N SER A 21 -42.32 -19.31 49.55
CA SER A 21 -41.40 -20.27 50.19
C SER A 21 -40.52 -21.06 49.23
N SER A 22 -40.97 -21.32 48.00
CA SER A 22 -40.17 -22.03 47.00
C SER A 22 -39.14 -21.13 46.32
N LEU A 23 -39.50 -19.88 46.00
CA LEU A 23 -38.54 -18.89 45.48
C LEU A 23 -37.48 -18.57 46.54
N ASP A 24 -37.90 -18.37 47.79
CA ASP A 24 -36.98 -18.16 48.93
C ASP A 24 -36.07 -19.37 49.19
N LYS A 25 -36.58 -20.60 48.93
CA LYS A 25 -35.76 -21.82 49.01
C LYS A 25 -34.72 -21.87 47.89
N MET A 26 -35.10 -21.54 46.66
CA MET A 26 -34.16 -21.46 45.54
C MET A 26 -33.08 -20.40 45.81
N LYS A 27 -33.47 -19.19 46.25
CA LYS A 27 -32.51 -18.13 46.59
C LYS A 27 -31.54 -18.53 47.71
N ARG A 28 -32.04 -19.13 48.80
CA ARG A 28 -31.18 -19.62 49.90
C ARG A 28 -30.20 -20.71 49.49
N ASN A 29 -30.53 -21.50 48.46
CA ASN A 29 -29.72 -22.60 47.98
C ASN A 29 -29.00 -22.28 46.66
N ALA A 30 -28.96 -21.01 46.25
CA ALA A 30 -28.38 -20.61 44.96
C ALA A 30 -26.91 -21.00 44.82
N ASN A 31 -26.18 -21.09 45.94
CA ASN A 31 -24.80 -21.55 46.01
C ASN A 31 -24.60 -23.02 45.60
N LEU A 32 -25.67 -23.81 45.46
CA LEU A 32 -25.60 -25.19 44.97
C LEU A 32 -25.59 -25.26 43.43
N VAL A 33 -25.92 -24.16 42.74
CA VAL A 33 -25.85 -24.09 41.27
C VAL A 33 -24.44 -23.75 40.86
N THR A 34 -23.91 -24.49 39.88
CA THR A 34 -22.59 -24.23 39.31
C THR A 34 -22.74 -23.48 38.00
N TYR A 35 -21.97 -22.41 37.84
CA TYR A 35 -21.91 -21.62 36.61
C TYR A 35 -20.48 -21.67 36.08
N GLU A 36 -20.32 -22.10 34.84
CA GLU A 36 -19.02 -22.19 34.16
C GLU A 36 -19.04 -21.24 32.96
N ILE A 37 -18.15 -20.26 32.93
CA ILE A 37 -17.96 -19.35 31.79
C ILE A 37 -16.80 -19.86 30.92
N THR A 38 -16.95 -19.74 29.60
CA THR A 38 -15.92 -20.04 28.61
C THR A 38 -15.85 -18.90 27.58
N PRO A 39 -14.67 -18.30 27.35
CA PRO A 39 -13.41 -18.55 28.06
C PRO A 39 -13.45 -18.08 29.53
N LYS A 40 -12.49 -18.54 30.36
CA LYS A 40 -12.41 -18.16 31.78
C LYS A 40 -11.97 -16.71 31.98
N VAL A 41 -11.15 -16.22 31.06
CA VAL A 41 -10.77 -14.82 30.92
C VAL A 41 -11.31 -14.42 29.56
N LEU A 42 -12.14 -13.38 29.52
CA LEU A 42 -12.75 -12.92 28.28
C LEU A 42 -11.70 -12.26 27.40
N GLU A 43 -11.82 -12.44 26.09
CA GLU A 43 -10.90 -11.87 25.09
C GLU A 43 -11.71 -11.15 24.01
N ALA A 44 -11.21 -10.00 23.57
CA ALA A 44 -11.77 -9.30 22.42
C ALA A 44 -11.14 -9.83 21.14
N HIS A 45 -11.97 -10.27 20.19
CA HIS A 45 -11.56 -10.67 18.84
C HIS A 45 -12.48 -10.01 17.83
N ALA A 46 -11.92 -9.44 16.77
CA ALA A 46 -12.69 -8.73 15.76
C ALA A 46 -13.62 -7.62 16.30
N GLY A 47 -13.24 -6.98 17.40
CA GLY A 47 -14.07 -5.98 18.09
C GLY A 47 -15.25 -6.56 18.89
N ILE A 48 -15.28 -7.87 19.10
CA ILE A 48 -16.36 -8.60 19.78
C ILE A 48 -15.81 -9.32 21.02
N VAL A 49 -16.60 -9.36 22.09
CA VAL A 49 -16.37 -10.16 23.29
C VAL A 49 -17.38 -11.30 23.34
N ASP A 50 -16.93 -12.50 23.01
CA ASP A 50 -17.74 -13.71 23.05
C ASP A 50 -17.71 -14.36 24.43
N ALA A 51 -18.87 -14.81 24.91
CA ALA A 51 -18.97 -15.59 26.14
C ALA A 51 -19.94 -16.75 25.98
N GLN A 52 -19.56 -17.89 26.57
CA GLN A 52 -20.42 -19.04 26.73
C GLN A 52 -20.61 -19.34 28.22
N LEU A 53 -21.82 -19.72 28.60
CA LEU A 53 -22.19 -20.04 29.97
C LEU A 53 -22.83 -21.42 30.03
N LYS A 54 -22.41 -22.22 30.98
CA LYS A 54 -23.10 -23.45 31.38
C LYS A 54 -23.56 -23.35 32.83
N ALA A 55 -24.88 -23.34 33.01
CA ALA A 55 -25.50 -23.43 34.32
C ALA A 55 -25.87 -24.89 34.63
N THR A 56 -25.38 -25.42 35.74
CA THR A 56 -25.64 -26.80 36.20
C THR A 56 -26.41 -26.76 37.51
N TYR A 57 -27.62 -27.32 37.48
CA TYR A 57 -28.55 -27.35 38.60
C TYR A 57 -28.56 -28.75 39.23
N PRO A 58 -28.37 -28.87 40.56
CA PRO A 58 -28.39 -30.16 41.23
C PRO A 58 -29.81 -30.71 41.37
N GLU A 59 -29.89 -31.99 41.72
CA GLU A 59 -31.16 -32.63 42.08
C GLU A 59 -31.86 -31.86 43.22
N LYS A 60 -33.19 -31.78 43.15
CA LYS A 60 -34.09 -31.15 44.14
C LYS A 60 -33.90 -29.64 44.32
N TYR A 61 -33.24 -28.97 43.39
CA TYR A 61 -33.09 -27.50 43.39
C TYR A 61 -34.23 -26.78 42.67
N PHE A 62 -34.44 -27.09 41.38
CA PHE A 62 -35.24 -26.25 40.48
C PHE A 62 -36.75 -26.41 40.70
N ASP A 63 -37.46 -25.40 41.21
CA ASP A 63 -38.92 -25.51 41.45
C ASP A 63 -39.69 -25.78 40.15
N LYS A 64 -40.56 -26.79 40.21
CA LYS A 64 -41.28 -27.33 39.04
C LYS A 64 -42.16 -26.29 38.32
N ASN A 65 -42.57 -25.19 38.97
CA ASN A 65 -43.48 -24.18 38.38
C ASN A 65 -42.81 -22.80 38.26
N THR A 66 -41.49 -22.74 38.27
CA THR A 66 -40.72 -21.50 38.24
C THR A 66 -40.01 -21.35 36.91
N THR A 67 -39.87 -20.11 36.43
CA THR A 67 -39.01 -19.72 35.30
C THR A 67 -37.87 -18.88 35.85
N LEU A 68 -36.65 -19.07 35.36
CA LEU A 68 -35.54 -18.17 35.58
C LEU A 68 -35.24 -17.41 34.30
N LYS A 69 -35.06 -16.09 34.43
CA LYS A 69 -34.42 -15.22 33.45
C LYS A 69 -33.01 -14.91 33.96
N ILE A 70 -32.00 -15.29 33.22
CA ILE A 70 -30.60 -14.99 33.50
C ILE A 70 -30.14 -13.97 32.47
N THR A 71 -29.69 -12.82 32.95
CA THR A 71 -29.20 -11.69 32.15
C THR A 71 -27.70 -11.54 32.40
N PRO A 72 -26.84 -12.00 31.48
CA PRO A 72 -25.41 -11.72 31.51
C PRO A 72 -25.13 -10.24 31.22
N VAL A 73 -24.19 -9.64 31.96
CA VAL A 73 -23.84 -8.23 31.83
C VAL A 73 -22.36 -8.01 32.13
N LEU A 74 -21.69 -7.19 31.32
CA LEU A 74 -20.39 -6.62 31.66
C LEU A 74 -20.60 -5.28 32.37
N VAL A 75 -20.11 -5.18 33.60
CA VAL A 75 -20.18 -3.95 34.40
C VAL A 75 -18.78 -3.36 34.51
N TYR A 76 -18.62 -2.08 34.22
CA TYR A 76 -17.34 -1.38 34.25
C TYR A 76 -17.52 0.03 34.82
N GLU A 77 -16.43 0.75 35.05
CA GLU A 77 -16.52 2.12 35.52
C GLU A 77 -17.26 2.99 34.49
N GLY A 78 -18.29 3.70 34.93
CA GLY A 78 -19.09 4.57 34.07
C GLY A 78 -20.28 3.90 33.36
N GLY A 79 -20.48 2.58 33.45
CA GLY A 79 -21.64 1.95 32.85
C GLY A 79 -21.70 0.42 32.88
N GLU A 80 -22.63 -0.12 32.11
CA GLU A 80 -22.78 -1.56 31.91
C GLU A 80 -23.27 -1.85 30.49
N THR A 81 -22.84 -2.99 29.94
CA THR A 81 -23.32 -3.52 28.66
C THR A 81 -23.98 -4.88 28.91
N PRO A 82 -25.32 -4.98 28.88
CA PRO A 82 -25.99 -6.26 28.90
C PRO A 82 -25.82 -6.98 27.56
N PHE A 83 -25.77 -8.32 27.60
CA PHE A 83 -25.85 -9.12 26.39
C PHE A 83 -27.30 -9.17 25.90
N ASP A 84 -27.50 -9.12 24.58
CA ASP A 84 -28.83 -9.19 23.97
C ASP A 84 -29.46 -10.58 24.14
N GLU A 85 -28.63 -11.64 24.08
CA GLU A 85 -29.07 -13.00 24.33
C GLU A 85 -29.33 -13.22 25.82
N LEU A 86 -30.56 -13.60 26.16
CA LEU A 86 -30.95 -13.95 27.51
C LEU A 86 -31.08 -15.47 27.68
N LEU A 87 -30.65 -15.99 28.83
CA LEU A 87 -30.86 -17.39 29.17
C LEU A 87 -32.15 -17.57 29.98
N PHE A 88 -33.14 -18.22 29.37
CA PHE A 88 -34.36 -18.64 30.06
C PHE A 88 -34.32 -20.14 30.39
N THR A 89 -34.54 -20.47 31.65
CA THR A 89 -34.76 -21.86 32.10
C THR A 89 -36.09 -21.99 32.82
N GLN A 90 -36.70 -23.17 32.81
CA GLN A 90 -38.00 -23.40 33.42
C GLN A 90 -38.12 -24.76 34.10
N GLY A 91 -38.99 -24.86 35.09
CA GLY A 91 -39.31 -26.11 35.76
C GLY A 91 -40.23 -26.98 34.90
N GLU A 92 -40.22 -28.29 35.15
CA GLU A 92 -40.95 -29.32 34.39
C GLU A 92 -42.49 -29.17 34.31
N LYS A 93 -43.12 -28.28 35.08
CA LYS A 93 -44.57 -27.98 35.02
C LYS A 93 -44.90 -26.63 34.40
N VAL A 94 -43.89 -25.85 34.00
CA VAL A 94 -44.10 -24.60 33.26
C VAL A 94 -44.37 -24.95 31.80
N LEU A 95 -45.39 -24.31 31.19
CA LEU A 95 -45.82 -24.57 29.81
C LEU A 95 -45.23 -23.59 28.78
N ALA A 96 -44.18 -22.85 29.16
CA ALA A 96 -43.44 -21.98 28.23
C ALA A 96 -42.45 -22.82 27.39
N ASN A 97 -41.84 -22.19 26.39
CA ASN A 97 -40.92 -22.86 25.47
C ASN A 97 -39.43 -22.62 25.83
N ASN A 98 -39.11 -22.53 27.12
CA ASN A 98 -37.74 -22.31 27.58
C ASN A 98 -37.05 -23.65 27.90
N LYS A 99 -35.73 -23.60 28.14
CA LYS A 99 -34.95 -24.79 28.50
C LYS A 99 -35.48 -25.39 29.82
N THR A 100 -36.09 -26.57 29.73
CA THR A 100 -36.63 -27.25 30.92
C THR A 100 -35.50 -27.90 31.75
N VAL A 101 -35.52 -27.65 33.06
CA VAL A 101 -34.65 -28.26 34.07
C VAL A 101 -35.51 -29.16 34.96
N ALA A 102 -35.17 -30.44 35.00
CA ALA A 102 -35.93 -31.43 35.75
C ALA A 102 -35.68 -31.31 37.26
N TRP A 103 -36.62 -31.80 38.07
CA TRP A 103 -36.42 -31.89 39.52
C TRP A 103 -35.24 -32.79 39.92
N THR A 104 -34.84 -33.70 39.05
CA THR A 104 -33.66 -34.58 39.22
C THR A 104 -32.33 -33.88 38.88
N GLY A 105 -32.36 -32.59 38.54
CA GLY A 105 -31.20 -31.81 38.10
C GLY A 105 -31.12 -31.70 36.58
N GLY A 106 -30.16 -30.92 36.11
CA GLY A 106 -29.94 -30.69 34.68
C GLY A 106 -29.00 -29.53 34.40
N SER A 107 -28.80 -29.23 33.13
CA SER A 107 -27.99 -28.09 32.71
C SER A 107 -28.65 -27.28 31.61
N ALA A 108 -28.24 -26.02 31.52
CA ALA A 108 -28.61 -25.10 30.48
C ALA A 108 -27.36 -24.38 29.98
N ASN A 109 -27.26 -24.25 28.65
CA ASN A 109 -26.16 -23.57 28.00
C ASN A 109 -26.66 -22.25 27.42
N TRP A 110 -25.78 -21.29 27.34
CA TRP A 110 -25.97 -19.99 26.72
C TRP A 110 -24.70 -19.57 26.00
N SER A 111 -24.87 -18.81 24.94
CA SER A 111 -23.80 -18.13 24.21
C SER A 111 -24.33 -16.77 23.79
N GLY A 112 -23.49 -15.76 23.85
CA GLY A 112 -23.80 -14.43 23.34
C GLY A 112 -22.51 -13.63 23.17
N ASP A 113 -22.68 -12.48 22.54
CA ASP A 113 -21.59 -11.59 22.18
C ASP A 113 -21.97 -10.12 22.38
N VAL A 114 -20.96 -9.28 22.56
CA VAL A 114 -21.13 -7.82 22.61
C VAL A 114 -19.97 -7.13 21.92
N ASN A 115 -20.21 -5.93 21.39
CA ASN A 115 -19.14 -5.08 20.89
C ASN A 115 -18.22 -4.67 22.04
N TYR A 116 -16.91 -4.82 21.83
CA TYR A 116 -15.89 -4.39 22.77
C TYR A 116 -15.81 -2.86 22.84
N ILE A 117 -15.65 -2.33 24.05
CA ILE A 117 -15.25 -0.95 24.30
C ILE A 117 -14.08 -0.93 25.31
N PRO A 118 -13.20 0.10 25.28
CA PRO A 118 -12.00 0.14 26.11
C PRO A 118 -12.22 -0.02 27.62
N GLU A 119 -13.35 0.47 28.15
CA GLU A 119 -13.72 0.38 29.56
C GLU A 119 -13.88 -1.08 30.03
N MET A 120 -14.18 -2.01 29.10
CA MET A 120 -14.34 -3.42 29.41
C MET A 120 -13.04 -4.10 29.87
N LYS A 121 -11.86 -3.49 29.67
CA LYS A 121 -10.58 -3.97 30.24
C LYS A 121 -10.67 -4.13 31.76
N VAL A 122 -11.38 -3.22 32.43
CA VAL A 122 -11.62 -3.24 33.88
C VAL A 122 -13.12 -3.41 34.12
N SER A 123 -13.61 -4.61 33.84
CA SER A 123 -15.03 -4.97 34.00
C SER A 123 -15.23 -6.19 34.90
N GLU A 124 -16.47 -6.44 35.29
CA GLU A 124 -16.93 -7.67 35.91
C GLU A 124 -18.02 -8.30 35.04
N PHE A 125 -17.86 -9.57 34.67
CA PHE A 125 -18.95 -10.32 34.05
C PHE A 125 -19.86 -10.87 35.14
N LEU A 126 -21.10 -10.37 35.17
CA LEU A 126 -22.10 -10.72 36.18
C LEU A 126 -23.29 -11.45 35.55
N LEU A 127 -23.86 -12.40 36.30
CA LEU A 127 -25.18 -12.95 36.03
C LEU A 127 -26.21 -12.31 36.96
N ARG A 128 -27.22 -11.65 36.38
CA ARG A 128 -28.41 -11.19 37.10
C ARG A 128 -29.54 -12.18 36.87
N ILE A 129 -30.10 -12.72 37.95
CA ILE A 129 -31.08 -13.81 37.88
C ILE A 129 -32.38 -13.38 38.52
N ASP A 130 -33.45 -13.42 37.73
CA ASP A 130 -34.82 -13.20 38.18
C ASP A 130 -35.61 -14.51 38.09
N ALA A 131 -36.20 -14.92 39.21
CA ALA A 131 -37.11 -16.07 39.24
C ALA A 131 -38.55 -15.60 39.27
N GLU A 132 -39.37 -16.12 38.35
CA GLU A 132 -40.81 -15.87 38.32
C GLU A 132 -41.60 -17.15 38.61
N ARG A 133 -42.56 -17.05 39.52
CA ARG A 133 -43.49 -18.13 39.84
C ARG A 133 -44.90 -17.58 40.04
N LYS A 134 -45.83 -17.97 39.19
CA LYS A 134 -47.25 -17.57 39.24
C LYS A 134 -47.44 -16.05 39.37
N GLY A 135 -46.70 -15.26 38.58
CA GLY A 135 -46.76 -13.80 38.56
C GLY A 135 -46.06 -13.09 39.73
N LYS A 136 -45.32 -13.82 40.58
CA LYS A 136 -44.41 -13.23 41.58
C LYS A 136 -42.97 -13.37 41.10
N THR A 137 -42.22 -12.28 41.16
CA THR A 137 -40.80 -12.23 40.80
C THR A 137 -39.93 -12.07 42.04
N LEU A 138 -38.78 -12.77 42.08
CA LEU A 138 -37.75 -12.63 43.08
C LEU A 138 -36.37 -12.56 42.40
N SER A 139 -35.64 -11.48 42.64
CA SER A 139 -34.27 -11.31 42.15
C SER A 139 -33.24 -11.93 43.11
N PHE A 140 -32.24 -12.59 42.52
CA PHE A 140 -31.10 -13.18 43.23
C PHE A 140 -29.99 -12.14 43.34
N ASP A 141 -29.03 -12.42 44.21
CA ASP A 141 -27.84 -11.58 44.30
C ASP A 141 -26.97 -11.84 43.05
N PRO A 142 -26.39 -10.82 42.41
CA PRO A 142 -25.60 -11.01 41.20
C PRO A 142 -24.42 -11.96 41.41
N ILE A 143 -24.14 -12.80 40.42
CA ILE A 143 -23.04 -13.77 40.47
C ILE A 143 -21.94 -13.31 39.52
N LYS A 144 -20.76 -12.98 40.06
CA LYS A 144 -19.58 -12.67 39.27
C LYS A 144 -18.90 -13.94 38.76
N LEU A 145 -18.55 -13.98 37.48
CA LEU A 145 -17.91 -15.14 36.84
C LEU A 145 -16.54 -14.86 36.23
N ALA A 146 -16.28 -13.64 35.79
CA ALA A 146 -15.00 -13.25 35.19
C ALA A 146 -14.66 -11.78 35.50
N ASP A 147 -13.37 -11.48 35.38
CA ASP A 147 -12.77 -10.16 35.52
C ASP A 147 -12.23 -9.72 34.16
N GLY A 148 -12.61 -8.50 33.75
CA GLY A 148 -12.16 -7.76 32.59
C GLY A 148 -12.19 -8.49 31.26
N VAL A 149 -11.57 -7.86 30.27
CA VAL A 149 -11.44 -8.37 28.90
C VAL A 149 -10.00 -8.12 28.43
N ILE A 150 -9.31 -9.18 27.99
CA ILE A 150 -8.02 -9.05 27.28
C ILE A 150 -8.30 -8.49 25.89
N ALA A 151 -7.65 -7.37 25.56
CA ALA A 151 -7.87 -6.64 24.32
C ALA A 151 -6.62 -6.58 23.43
N THR A 152 -5.72 -7.57 23.53
CA THR A 152 -4.45 -7.64 22.78
C THR A 152 -4.65 -7.51 21.28
N SER A 153 -5.78 -7.98 20.74
CA SER A 153 -6.13 -7.83 19.31
C SER A 153 -6.25 -6.37 18.85
N THR A 154 -6.50 -5.43 19.77
CA THR A 154 -6.59 -3.99 19.49
C THR A 154 -5.24 -3.32 19.33
N LEU A 155 -4.13 -4.02 19.58
CA LEU A 155 -2.76 -3.52 19.38
C LEU A 155 -2.33 -3.50 17.91
N ALA A 156 -3.20 -3.90 16.97
CA ALA A 156 -2.89 -3.85 15.55
C ALA A 156 -2.59 -2.42 15.11
N GLU A 157 -1.39 -2.18 14.57
CA GLU A 157 -0.98 -0.86 14.14
C GLU A 157 -1.45 -0.61 12.70
N ILE A 158 -2.15 0.49 12.49
CA ILE A 158 -2.43 1.01 11.14
C ILE A 158 -1.28 1.94 10.77
N HIS A 159 -0.21 1.36 10.23
CA HIS A 159 0.90 2.12 9.66
C HIS A 159 0.71 2.24 8.14
N PRO A 160 0.52 3.45 7.58
CA PRO A 160 0.38 3.60 6.15
C PRO A 160 1.70 3.25 5.46
N MET A 161 1.64 2.48 4.36
CA MET A 161 2.79 2.25 3.46
C MET A 161 2.47 2.81 2.07
N PRO A 162 2.38 4.15 1.94
CA PRO A 162 2.01 4.76 0.68
C PRO A 162 3.17 4.64 -0.31
N MET A 163 2.85 4.59 -1.60
CA MET A 163 3.81 4.49 -2.71
C MET A 163 3.84 5.79 -3.52
N SER A 164 5.04 6.31 -3.76
CA SER A 164 5.26 7.46 -4.64
C SER A 164 5.44 7.01 -6.10
N LEU A 165 5.22 7.94 -7.03
CA LEU A 165 5.48 7.77 -8.45
C LEU A 165 6.71 8.59 -8.85
N LYS A 166 7.60 7.96 -9.63
CA LYS A 166 8.87 8.55 -10.03
C LYS A 166 8.69 9.67 -11.06
N ASP A 167 9.60 10.63 -11.03
CA ASP A 167 9.87 11.52 -12.13
C ASP A 167 10.57 10.79 -13.30
N ASN A 168 10.71 11.49 -14.42
CA ASN A 168 11.48 11.08 -15.59
C ASN A 168 12.58 12.11 -15.88
N TYR A 169 13.08 12.81 -14.85
CA TYR A 169 14.11 13.83 -15.03
C TYR A 169 15.42 13.17 -15.47
N GLN A 170 15.91 13.61 -16.62
CA GLN A 170 17.20 13.19 -17.13
C GLN A 170 18.14 14.39 -17.08
N ARG A 171 19.19 14.28 -16.28
CA ARG A 171 20.21 15.33 -16.18
C ARG A 171 21.02 15.47 -17.46
N ILE A 172 21.15 14.40 -18.24
CA ILE A 172 21.85 14.42 -19.52
C ILE A 172 20.89 13.93 -20.59
N VAL A 173 20.55 14.81 -21.54
CA VAL A 173 19.71 14.49 -22.68
C VAL A 173 20.59 14.50 -23.94
N PRO A 174 20.82 13.34 -24.58
CA PRO A 174 21.58 13.30 -25.83
C PRO A 174 20.75 13.85 -26.99
N GLU A 175 21.36 14.72 -27.78
CA GLU A 175 20.83 15.32 -29.00
C GLU A 175 21.79 15.09 -30.17
N GLN A 176 21.26 15.13 -31.39
CA GLN A 176 22.05 15.06 -32.61
C GLN A 176 21.64 16.14 -33.61
N LYS A 177 22.64 16.81 -34.18
CA LYS A 177 22.45 17.64 -35.37
C LYS A 177 23.14 16.99 -36.57
N ILE A 178 22.36 16.80 -37.63
CA ILE A 178 22.83 16.15 -38.86
C ILE A 178 22.76 17.14 -40.02
N ALA A 179 23.78 17.14 -40.87
CA ALA A 179 23.72 17.80 -42.18
C ALA A 179 24.32 16.90 -43.27
N ASP A 180 23.69 16.93 -44.44
CA ASP A 180 24.11 16.15 -45.58
C ASP A 180 24.89 17.00 -46.58
N ILE A 181 26.00 16.46 -47.08
CA ILE A 181 26.71 16.97 -48.26
C ILE A 181 26.42 16.02 -49.41
N LEU A 182 25.76 16.50 -50.47
CA LEU A 182 25.41 15.66 -51.62
C LEU A 182 26.48 15.70 -52.71
N TYR A 183 26.63 14.57 -53.40
CA TYR A 183 27.59 14.39 -54.48
C TYR A 183 26.90 14.03 -55.79
N ASN A 184 27.49 14.48 -56.89
CA ASN A 184 27.10 14.00 -58.21
C ASN A 184 27.45 12.50 -58.37
N ILE A 185 26.82 11.86 -59.36
CA ILE A 185 27.12 10.48 -59.74
C ILE A 185 28.62 10.31 -60.03
N ASN A 186 29.22 9.23 -59.52
CA ASN A 186 30.63 8.87 -59.71
C ASN A 186 31.65 9.96 -59.30
N GLN A 187 31.25 10.92 -58.46
CA GLN A 187 32.10 12.01 -57.98
C GLN A 187 32.21 12.03 -56.46
N ALA A 188 33.35 12.56 -55.98
CA ALA A 188 33.65 12.76 -54.56
C ALA A 188 34.05 14.21 -54.22
N ASN A 189 34.09 15.11 -55.21
CA ASN A 189 34.36 16.53 -54.97
C ASN A 189 33.12 17.24 -54.42
N ILE A 190 33.29 17.96 -53.32
CA ILE A 190 32.22 18.78 -52.74
C ILE A 190 32.04 20.05 -53.59
N ARG A 191 30.81 20.33 -54.00
CA ARG A 191 30.49 21.56 -54.75
C ARG A 191 30.34 22.73 -53.79
N SER A 192 30.75 23.93 -54.20
CA SER A 192 30.60 25.14 -53.38
C SER A 192 29.15 25.46 -53.01
N SER A 193 28.17 24.98 -53.78
CA SER A 193 26.74 25.10 -53.48
C SER A 193 26.33 24.24 -52.28
N GLU A 194 26.91 23.05 -52.11
CA GLU A 194 26.62 22.17 -50.98
C GLU A 194 27.11 22.78 -49.65
N LEU A 195 28.28 23.42 -49.68
CA LEU A 195 28.82 24.11 -48.51
C LEU A 195 28.01 25.35 -48.08
N LYS A 196 27.02 25.74 -48.88
CA LYS A 196 26.08 26.84 -48.63
C LYS A 196 24.64 26.34 -48.51
N SER A 197 24.43 25.02 -48.41
CA SER A 197 23.10 24.46 -48.23
C SER A 197 22.51 24.89 -46.88
N ALA A 198 21.18 24.87 -46.79
CA ALA A 198 20.49 25.19 -45.55
C ALA A 198 20.93 24.25 -44.41
N ASP A 199 21.12 22.96 -44.70
CA ASP A 199 21.52 21.96 -43.72
C ASP A 199 22.91 22.25 -43.15
N ILE A 200 23.88 22.58 -44.00
CA ILE A 200 25.24 22.92 -43.57
C ILE A 200 25.24 24.23 -42.77
N GLN A 201 24.46 25.23 -43.18
CA GLN A 201 24.33 26.45 -42.39
C GLN A 201 23.69 26.17 -41.02
N ALA A 202 22.64 25.36 -40.97
CA ALA A 202 21.97 25.00 -39.72
C ALA A 202 22.89 24.18 -38.78
N LEU A 203 23.78 23.35 -39.33
CA LEU A 203 24.81 22.66 -38.54
C LEU A 203 25.82 23.66 -37.97
N LYS A 204 26.29 24.63 -38.76
CA LYS A 204 27.21 25.67 -38.28
C LYS A 204 26.60 26.51 -37.17
N ASP A 205 25.36 26.95 -37.36
CA ASP A 205 24.64 27.75 -36.36
C ASP A 205 24.43 26.95 -35.06
N TYR A 206 24.12 25.65 -35.17
CA TYR A 206 23.99 24.77 -34.01
C TYR A 206 25.32 24.55 -33.29
N VAL A 207 26.42 24.29 -34.01
CA VAL A 207 27.74 24.17 -33.39
C VAL A 207 28.12 25.47 -32.69
N ALA A 208 27.89 26.63 -33.31
CA ALA A 208 28.15 27.92 -32.66
C ALA A 208 27.34 28.07 -31.36
N LEU A 209 26.04 27.75 -31.37
CA LEU A 209 25.18 27.77 -30.20
C LEU A 209 25.71 26.86 -29.08
N VAL A 210 26.11 25.64 -29.41
CA VAL A 210 26.62 24.66 -28.45
C VAL A 210 27.91 25.15 -27.80
N MET A 211 28.83 25.71 -28.59
CA MET A 211 30.12 26.21 -28.10
C MET A 211 29.98 27.44 -27.19
N GLU A 212 28.88 28.18 -27.30
CA GLU A 212 28.57 29.34 -26.44
C GLU A 212 27.72 28.97 -25.20
N ASN A 213 27.21 27.74 -25.12
CA ASN A 213 26.29 27.31 -24.07
C ASN A 213 26.97 26.34 -23.10
N GLU A 214 27.22 26.78 -21.87
CA GLU A 214 27.86 25.99 -20.80
C GLU A 214 27.10 24.70 -20.42
N ARG A 215 25.82 24.58 -20.80
CA ARG A 215 24.98 23.40 -20.58
C ARG A 215 24.92 22.46 -21.78
N MET A 216 25.69 22.71 -22.84
CA MET A 216 25.76 21.82 -23.99
C MET A 216 27.20 21.33 -24.16
N GLU A 217 27.38 20.01 -24.16
CA GLU A 217 28.69 19.38 -24.32
C GLU A 217 28.72 18.57 -25.60
N VAL A 218 29.61 18.90 -26.54
CA VAL A 218 29.82 18.06 -27.73
C VAL A 218 30.47 16.75 -27.31
N LYS A 219 29.89 15.62 -27.71
CA LYS A 219 30.40 14.27 -27.44
C LYS A 219 31.01 13.61 -28.67
N GLY A 220 30.67 14.08 -29.86
CA GLY A 220 31.12 13.47 -31.11
C GLY A 220 30.90 14.37 -32.30
N VAL A 221 31.85 14.36 -33.23
CA VAL A 221 31.68 14.93 -34.56
C VAL A 221 32.02 13.86 -35.58
N THR A 222 31.00 13.24 -36.14
CA THR A 222 31.13 12.08 -37.00
C THR A 222 30.87 12.43 -38.46
N ASN A 223 31.80 12.08 -39.33
CA ASN A 223 31.59 12.03 -40.77
C ASN A 223 31.26 10.60 -41.20
N SER A 224 30.01 10.35 -41.58
CA SER A 224 29.60 9.07 -42.16
C SER A 224 29.35 9.24 -43.67
N SER A 225 30.21 8.64 -44.49
CA SER A 225 30.20 8.84 -45.95
C SER A 225 29.75 7.61 -46.72
N TYR A 226 28.95 7.85 -47.76
CA TYR A 226 28.22 6.81 -48.49
C TYR A 226 28.43 6.90 -50.00
N ALA A 227 28.32 5.75 -50.67
CA ALA A 227 27.97 5.70 -52.08
C ALA A 227 26.56 5.11 -52.30
N SER A 228 25.98 5.45 -53.45
CA SER A 228 24.66 4.98 -53.86
C SER A 228 24.79 3.58 -54.46
N PRO A 229 23.79 2.69 -54.27
CA PRO A 229 23.80 1.35 -54.85
C PRO A 229 23.39 1.37 -56.33
N ASP A 230 24.17 2.05 -57.17
CA ASP A 230 23.89 2.22 -58.60
C ASP A 230 25.11 2.03 -59.52
N GLY A 231 26.20 1.52 -58.96
CA GLY A 231 27.42 1.15 -59.68
C GLY A 231 28.12 -0.05 -59.04
N PRO A 232 29.19 -0.58 -59.66
CA PRO A 232 29.90 -1.74 -59.14
C PRO A 232 30.38 -1.53 -57.70
N LEU A 233 30.23 -2.54 -56.83
CA LEU A 233 30.60 -2.46 -55.42
C LEU A 233 32.01 -1.90 -55.18
N SER A 234 33.01 -2.37 -55.94
CA SER A 234 34.40 -1.89 -55.85
C SER A 234 34.59 -0.40 -56.18
N LEU A 235 33.70 0.17 -57.00
CA LEU A 235 33.65 1.62 -57.27
C LEU A 235 33.01 2.34 -56.09
N ASN A 236 31.90 1.82 -55.55
CA ASN A 236 31.18 2.41 -54.42
C ASN A 236 32.03 2.45 -53.14
N GLU A 237 32.78 1.38 -52.85
CA GLU A 237 33.78 1.33 -51.78
C GLU A 237 34.83 2.43 -51.94
N ARG A 238 35.34 2.63 -53.16
CA ARG A 238 36.33 3.68 -53.42
C ARG A 238 35.71 5.08 -53.28
N LEU A 239 34.50 5.27 -53.77
CA LEU A 239 33.79 6.56 -53.73
C LEU A 239 33.44 6.97 -52.31
N SER A 240 32.95 6.04 -51.47
CA SER A 240 32.62 6.34 -50.07
C SER A 240 33.85 6.82 -49.29
N VAL A 241 35.01 6.17 -49.50
CA VAL A 241 36.30 6.59 -48.92
C VAL A 241 36.77 7.95 -49.44
N GLN A 242 36.64 8.21 -50.74
CA GLN A 242 37.03 9.50 -51.32
C GLN A 242 36.13 10.64 -50.83
N ARG A 243 34.83 10.39 -50.70
CA ARG A 243 33.85 11.34 -50.13
C ARG A 243 34.13 11.61 -48.67
N SER A 244 34.45 10.58 -47.90
CA SER A 244 34.90 10.73 -46.51
C SER A 244 36.10 11.66 -46.43
N LYS A 245 37.17 11.42 -47.19
CA LYS A 245 38.35 12.31 -47.19
C LYS A 245 38.02 13.76 -47.56
N ALA A 246 37.08 13.97 -48.49
CA ALA A 246 36.64 15.31 -48.87
C ALA A 246 35.88 16.01 -47.73
N ALA A 247 34.97 15.28 -47.07
CA ALA A 247 34.22 15.77 -45.91
C ALA A 247 35.10 15.97 -44.67
N ASP A 248 36.06 15.08 -44.39
CA ASP A 248 37.04 15.25 -43.31
C ASP A 248 37.89 16.50 -43.52
N LYS A 249 38.33 16.75 -44.77
CA LYS A 249 39.06 17.97 -45.11
C LYS A 249 38.21 19.22 -44.90
N TYR A 250 36.90 19.13 -45.15
CA TYR A 250 35.98 20.21 -44.87
C TYR A 250 35.83 20.45 -43.35
N LEU A 251 35.56 19.40 -42.56
CA LEU A 251 35.48 19.48 -41.10
C LEU A 251 36.77 20.04 -40.48
N GLN A 252 37.94 19.57 -40.92
CA GLN A 252 39.24 20.07 -40.46
C GLN A 252 39.44 21.55 -40.80
N LYS A 253 38.94 22.00 -41.96
CA LYS A 253 39.03 23.41 -42.34
C LYS A 253 38.11 24.28 -41.47
N GLU A 254 36.90 23.81 -41.19
CA GLU A 254 35.87 24.58 -40.50
C GLU A 254 36.12 24.62 -38.98
N TYR A 255 36.37 23.46 -38.36
CA TYR A 255 36.45 23.31 -36.91
C TYR A 255 37.83 22.86 -36.42
N GLY A 256 38.80 22.61 -37.31
CA GLY A 256 40.12 22.08 -36.94
C GLY A 256 41.02 23.03 -36.13
N LYS A 257 40.56 24.24 -35.86
CA LYS A 257 41.20 25.19 -34.94
C LYS A 257 40.63 25.14 -33.52
N ILE A 258 39.62 24.30 -33.28
CA ILE A 258 38.94 24.13 -32.00
C ILE A 258 39.41 22.78 -31.44
N PRO A 259 40.44 22.74 -30.57
CA PRO A 259 41.11 21.50 -30.17
C PRO A 259 40.15 20.47 -29.56
N GLU A 260 39.22 20.93 -28.73
CA GLU A 260 38.19 20.10 -28.08
C GLU A 260 37.26 19.39 -29.07
N LEU A 261 36.99 19.98 -30.25
CA LEU A 261 36.21 19.30 -31.29
C LEU A 261 37.07 18.32 -32.08
N VAL A 262 38.34 18.65 -32.35
CA VAL A 262 39.25 17.81 -33.13
C VAL A 262 39.46 16.45 -32.47
N GLU A 263 39.55 16.41 -31.15
CA GLU A 263 39.67 15.15 -30.39
C GLU A 263 38.43 14.25 -30.52
N LEU A 264 37.28 14.82 -30.89
CA LEU A 264 35.99 14.13 -31.03
C LEU A 264 35.67 13.74 -32.48
N PHE A 265 36.58 14.02 -33.43
CA PHE A 265 36.38 13.69 -34.83
C PHE A 265 36.44 12.18 -35.04
N SER A 266 35.40 11.65 -35.66
CA SER A 266 35.37 10.25 -36.11
C SER A 266 34.86 10.15 -37.54
N THR A 267 35.32 9.11 -38.23
CA THR A 267 34.99 8.91 -39.65
C THR A 267 34.55 7.48 -39.87
N GLN A 268 33.49 7.33 -40.65
CA GLN A 268 32.92 6.05 -41.05
C GLN A 268 32.61 6.07 -42.55
N THR A 269 32.72 4.93 -43.19
CA THR A 269 32.44 4.78 -44.63
C THR A 269 31.59 3.55 -44.86
N THR A 270 30.51 3.72 -45.61
CA THR A 270 29.63 2.63 -46.05
C THR A 270 29.59 2.65 -47.56
N ALA A 271 29.95 1.53 -48.21
CA ALA A 271 29.96 1.45 -49.66
C ALA A 271 28.56 1.70 -50.24
N GLU A 272 27.54 1.02 -49.72
CA GLU A 272 26.17 1.12 -50.21
C GLU A 272 25.19 1.21 -49.04
N ASP A 273 24.47 2.34 -48.94
CA ASP A 273 23.44 2.57 -47.90
C ASP A 273 22.11 1.89 -48.27
N TRP A 274 22.08 0.56 -48.21
CA TRP A 274 20.88 -0.21 -48.57
C TRP A 274 19.70 0.03 -47.61
N GLU A 275 19.97 0.28 -46.32
CA GLU A 275 18.91 0.64 -45.36
C GLU A 275 18.37 2.04 -45.61
N GLY A 276 19.24 3.02 -45.89
CA GLY A 276 18.81 4.35 -46.31
C GLY A 276 18.05 4.33 -47.64
N PHE A 277 18.47 3.51 -48.61
CA PHE A 277 17.75 3.29 -49.86
C PHE A 277 16.34 2.76 -49.60
N LYS A 278 16.22 1.73 -48.75
CA LYS A 278 14.94 1.16 -48.35
C LYS A 278 14.01 2.20 -47.72
N ALA A 279 14.52 2.98 -46.76
CA ALA A 279 13.75 4.02 -46.08
C ALA A 279 13.20 5.06 -47.07
N LEU A 280 14.07 5.58 -47.96
CA LEU A 280 13.65 6.55 -48.98
C LEU A 280 12.62 5.96 -49.96
N VAL A 281 12.76 4.69 -50.35
CA VAL A 281 11.77 4.02 -51.21
C VAL A 281 10.42 3.87 -50.51
N GLN A 282 10.41 3.51 -49.21
CA GLN A 282 9.18 3.35 -48.43
C GLN A 282 8.36 4.65 -48.39
N GLU A 283 9.04 5.77 -48.15
CA GLU A 283 8.47 7.12 -48.08
C GLU A 283 8.10 7.70 -49.45
N SER A 284 8.64 7.15 -50.53
CA SER A 284 8.38 7.64 -51.88
C SER A 284 7.00 7.26 -52.43
N SER A 285 6.63 7.95 -53.53
CA SER A 285 5.47 7.68 -54.36
C SER A 285 5.82 6.94 -55.67
N ILE A 286 7.00 6.31 -55.74
CA ILE A 286 7.49 5.61 -56.94
C ILE A 286 6.56 4.44 -57.31
N ALA A 287 6.28 4.29 -58.60
CA ALA A 287 5.54 3.15 -59.13
C ALA A 287 6.30 1.85 -58.84
N ASP A 288 5.58 0.78 -58.50
CA ASP A 288 6.15 -0.53 -58.16
C ASP A 288 7.07 -0.54 -56.91
N LYS A 289 6.94 0.44 -56.00
CA LYS A 289 7.72 0.47 -54.75
C LYS A 289 7.63 -0.83 -53.94
N GLU A 290 6.46 -1.47 -53.90
CA GLU A 290 6.27 -2.75 -53.18
C GLU A 290 7.09 -3.89 -53.79
N LEU A 291 7.31 -3.86 -55.11
CA LEU A 291 8.17 -4.83 -55.79
C LEU A 291 9.64 -4.58 -55.44
N ILE A 292 10.07 -3.31 -55.42
CA ILE A 292 11.44 -2.93 -55.00
C ILE A 292 11.69 -3.37 -53.55
N LEU A 293 10.77 -3.10 -52.63
CA LEU A 293 10.89 -3.51 -51.22
C LEU A 293 10.92 -5.03 -51.05
N ARG A 294 10.20 -5.77 -51.90
CA ARG A 294 10.26 -7.23 -51.95
C ARG A 294 11.62 -7.74 -52.43
N VAL A 295 12.23 -7.10 -53.43
CA VAL A 295 13.58 -7.47 -53.88
C VAL A 295 14.61 -7.25 -52.77
N LEU A 296 14.51 -6.14 -52.03
CA LEU A 296 15.39 -5.85 -50.89
C LEU A 296 15.26 -6.89 -49.77
N SER A 297 14.06 -7.45 -49.53
CA SER A 297 13.86 -8.49 -48.52
C SER A 297 14.25 -9.89 -49.00
N MET A 298 14.04 -10.19 -50.29
CA MET A 298 14.25 -11.51 -50.87
C MET A 298 15.73 -11.83 -51.09
N TYR A 299 16.49 -10.87 -51.61
CA TYR A 299 17.91 -11.05 -51.89
C TYR A 299 18.75 -10.44 -50.79
N GLN A 300 19.84 -11.09 -50.39
CA GLN A 300 20.82 -10.55 -49.43
C GLN A 300 22.10 -10.09 -50.12
N ASP A 301 22.41 -10.65 -51.29
CA ASP A 301 23.56 -10.26 -52.09
C ASP A 301 23.32 -8.88 -52.73
N PRO A 302 24.19 -7.89 -52.50
CA PRO A 302 24.01 -6.52 -52.98
C PRO A 302 24.05 -6.42 -54.51
N VAL A 303 24.86 -7.25 -55.17
CA VAL A 303 24.98 -7.26 -56.63
C VAL A 303 23.69 -7.79 -57.26
N VAL A 304 23.11 -8.84 -56.65
CA VAL A 304 21.82 -9.38 -57.11
C VAL A 304 20.70 -8.37 -56.87
N ARG A 305 20.65 -7.72 -55.70
CA ARG A 305 19.67 -6.65 -55.41
C ARG A 305 19.73 -5.54 -56.44
N GLU A 306 20.92 -5.01 -56.70
CA GLU A 306 21.14 -3.93 -57.66
C GLU A 306 20.67 -4.33 -59.07
N GLN A 307 21.03 -5.53 -59.53
CA GLN A 307 20.66 -6.01 -60.86
C GLN A 307 19.14 -6.18 -61.00
N GLU A 308 18.47 -6.78 -60.02
CA GLU A 308 17.02 -6.97 -60.04
C GLU A 308 16.27 -5.63 -60.02
N ILE A 309 16.75 -4.66 -59.25
CA ILE A 309 16.19 -3.30 -59.22
C ILE A 309 16.41 -2.58 -60.55
N LYS A 310 17.60 -2.71 -61.16
CA LYS A 310 17.92 -2.13 -62.47
C LYS A 310 17.07 -2.69 -63.61
N ASN A 311 16.65 -3.95 -63.50
CA ASN A 311 15.77 -4.59 -64.49
C ASN A 311 14.35 -3.98 -64.51
N MET A 312 13.95 -3.23 -63.47
CA MET A 312 12.65 -2.57 -63.38
C MET A 312 12.65 -1.20 -64.08
N SER A 313 12.86 -1.17 -65.40
CA SER A 313 13.16 0.04 -66.21
C SER A 313 12.48 1.34 -65.75
N THR A 314 11.14 1.42 -65.75
CA THR A 314 10.40 2.65 -65.39
C THR A 314 10.57 3.03 -63.92
N ALA A 315 10.56 2.05 -63.02
CA ALA A 315 10.76 2.28 -61.59
C ALA A 315 12.21 2.71 -61.31
N TYR A 316 13.19 2.12 -62.02
CA TYR A 316 14.60 2.48 -61.90
C TYR A 316 14.88 3.91 -62.41
N GLU A 317 14.24 4.36 -63.48
CA GLU A 317 14.36 5.76 -63.94
C GLU A 317 13.90 6.75 -62.86
N ALA A 318 12.78 6.45 -62.19
CA ALA A 318 12.30 7.25 -61.06
C ALA A 318 13.28 7.19 -59.87
N LEU A 319 13.80 6.00 -59.53
CA LEU A 319 14.82 5.85 -58.48
C LEU A 319 16.09 6.65 -58.79
N ALA A 320 16.59 6.58 -60.03
CA ALA A 320 17.81 7.27 -60.47
C ALA A 320 17.68 8.79 -60.44
N LYS A 321 16.46 9.29 -60.64
CA LYS A 321 16.14 10.71 -60.61
C LYS A 321 15.88 11.23 -59.20
N ASP A 322 15.08 10.51 -58.42
CA ASP A 322 14.46 11.07 -57.21
C ASP A 322 15.06 10.49 -55.91
N ILE A 323 15.66 9.28 -55.92
CA ILE A 323 16.14 8.58 -54.71
C ILE A 323 17.67 8.46 -54.66
N LEU A 324 18.28 7.85 -55.69
CA LEU A 324 19.71 7.57 -55.72
C LEU A 324 20.59 8.82 -55.54
N PRO A 325 20.23 10.02 -56.04
CA PRO A 325 20.98 11.25 -55.75
C PRO A 325 21.07 11.60 -54.26
N GLN A 326 20.04 11.29 -53.47
CA GLN A 326 20.01 11.57 -52.03
C GLN A 326 20.92 10.63 -51.22
N LEU A 327 21.27 9.47 -51.78
CA LEU A 327 22.16 8.48 -51.16
C LEU A 327 23.64 8.73 -51.44
N ARG A 328 23.94 9.60 -52.40
CA ARG A 328 25.30 10.03 -52.71
C ARG A 328 25.68 11.13 -51.73
N ARG A 329 25.99 10.77 -50.48
CA ARG A 329 26.14 11.77 -49.41
C ARG A 329 27.26 11.49 -48.43
N SER A 330 27.68 12.55 -47.74
CA SER A 330 28.38 12.49 -46.45
C SER A 330 27.48 13.12 -45.41
N LYS A 331 27.13 12.36 -44.37
CA LYS A 331 26.40 12.84 -43.20
C LYS A 331 27.41 13.36 -42.19
N LEU A 332 27.30 14.64 -41.85
CA LEU A 332 28.02 15.25 -40.74
C LEU A 332 27.09 15.21 -39.54
N ILE A 333 27.48 14.50 -38.48
CA ILE A 333 26.68 14.28 -37.28
C ILE A 333 27.42 14.88 -36.11
N VAL A 334 26.77 15.80 -35.38
CA VAL A 334 27.29 16.36 -34.14
C VAL A 334 26.42 15.85 -33.00
N ASP A 335 27.02 15.01 -32.15
CA ASP A 335 26.42 14.47 -30.94
C ASP A 335 26.64 15.43 -29.79
N VAL A 336 25.58 15.81 -29.08
CA VAL A 336 25.62 16.78 -27.99
C VAL A 336 24.86 16.26 -26.78
N ASN A 337 25.42 16.46 -25.60
CA ASN A 337 24.72 16.26 -24.35
C ASN A 337 24.18 17.61 -23.86
N LEU A 338 22.87 17.75 -23.73
CA LEU A 338 22.25 18.83 -22.98
C LEU A 338 22.25 18.47 -21.49
N ILE A 339 22.92 19.31 -20.68
CA ILE A 339 23.12 19.14 -19.25
C ILE A 339 22.06 19.96 -18.51
N GLY A 340 21.10 19.27 -17.91
CA GLY A 340 20.10 19.84 -17.02
C GLY A 340 20.68 20.38 -15.71
N LEU A 341 19.83 21.06 -14.93
CA LEU A 341 20.17 21.53 -13.59
C LEU A 341 20.63 20.39 -12.66
N ASN A 342 21.64 20.65 -11.84
CA ASN A 342 22.03 19.76 -10.74
C ASN A 342 21.09 19.91 -9.52
N ASP A 343 21.33 19.13 -8.46
CA ASP A 343 20.43 19.09 -7.30
C ASP A 343 20.42 20.43 -6.55
N GLU A 344 21.59 21.05 -6.36
CA GLU A 344 21.73 22.35 -5.70
C GLU A 344 21.07 23.47 -6.50
N GLU A 345 21.22 23.44 -7.82
CA GLU A 345 20.58 24.38 -8.74
C GLU A 345 19.06 24.24 -8.70
N ILE A 346 18.51 23.02 -8.75
CA ILE A 346 17.06 22.79 -8.66
C ILE A 346 16.52 23.32 -7.33
N LEU A 347 17.19 23.01 -6.22
CA LEU A 347 16.79 23.47 -4.88
C LEU A 347 16.93 24.98 -4.69
N ALA A 348 17.88 25.63 -5.36
CA ALA A 348 17.99 27.09 -5.37
C ALA A 348 16.88 27.71 -6.23
N THR A 349 16.67 27.18 -7.44
CA THR A 349 15.68 27.69 -8.40
C THR A 349 14.25 27.53 -7.89
N ILE A 350 13.91 26.41 -7.23
CA ILE A 350 12.54 26.22 -6.69
C ILE A 350 12.21 27.24 -5.59
N LYS A 351 13.22 27.78 -4.91
CA LYS A 351 13.08 28.83 -3.89
C LYS A 351 12.99 30.23 -4.48
N SER A 352 13.70 30.51 -5.58
CA SER A 352 13.77 31.84 -6.18
C SER A 352 12.77 32.07 -7.32
N ASP A 353 12.61 31.09 -8.22
CA ASP A 353 11.74 31.13 -9.39
C ASP A 353 11.26 29.72 -9.78
N PRO A 354 10.32 29.12 -9.01
CA PRO A 354 9.80 27.79 -9.29
C PRO A 354 9.09 27.69 -10.66
N SER A 355 8.64 28.82 -11.22
CA SER A 355 7.95 28.84 -12.51
C SER A 355 8.86 28.49 -13.69
N SER A 356 10.19 28.64 -13.52
CA SER A 356 11.19 28.28 -14.52
C SER A 356 11.46 26.78 -14.60
N LEU A 357 11.19 26.02 -13.54
CA LEU A 357 11.42 24.57 -13.52
C LEU A 357 10.40 23.82 -14.38
N SER A 358 10.87 22.79 -15.06
CA SER A 358 10.02 21.84 -15.77
C SER A 358 9.23 20.95 -14.79
N LEU A 359 8.17 20.29 -15.29
CA LEU A 359 7.42 19.33 -14.49
C LEU A 359 8.31 18.24 -13.89
N GLU A 360 9.20 17.65 -14.70
CA GLU A 360 10.08 16.56 -14.23
C GLU A 360 11.08 17.06 -13.17
N GLN A 361 11.59 18.29 -13.29
CA GLN A 361 12.44 18.89 -12.25
C GLN A 361 11.68 19.16 -10.96
N LEU A 362 10.42 19.59 -11.02
CA LEU A 362 9.59 19.80 -9.82
C LEU A 362 9.26 18.47 -9.13
N LEU A 363 8.95 17.42 -9.89
CA LEU A 363 8.74 16.07 -9.34
C LEU A 363 10.04 15.54 -8.73
N TYR A 364 11.16 15.69 -9.42
CA TYR A 364 12.47 15.26 -8.93
C TYR A 364 12.90 16.03 -7.67
N ALA A 365 12.59 17.33 -7.57
CA ALA A 365 12.89 18.15 -6.39
C ALA A 365 12.27 17.58 -5.10
N GLY A 366 11.09 16.96 -5.18
CA GLY A 366 10.44 16.27 -4.05
C GLY A 366 11.24 15.09 -3.50
N THR A 367 12.23 14.57 -4.23
CA THR A 367 13.12 13.49 -3.79
C THR A 367 14.41 13.98 -3.14
N LEU A 368 14.68 15.29 -3.21
CA LEU A 368 15.94 15.91 -2.75
C LEU A 368 15.89 16.41 -1.31
N THR A 369 14.74 16.26 -0.63
CA THR A 369 14.54 16.73 0.75
C THR A 369 13.77 15.70 1.55
N GLU A 370 14.08 15.63 2.85
CA GLU A 370 13.37 14.78 3.81
C GLU A 370 12.31 15.57 4.61
N ASP A 371 12.26 16.90 4.47
CA ASP A 371 11.24 17.73 5.16
C ASP A 371 9.87 17.54 4.48
N PRO A 372 8.88 16.89 5.13
CA PRO A 372 7.59 16.60 4.50
C PRO A 372 6.85 17.86 4.03
N ALA A 373 7.07 19.01 4.68
CA ALA A 373 6.45 20.27 4.28
C ALA A 373 7.04 20.80 2.97
N GLU A 374 8.36 20.69 2.79
CA GLU A 374 9.00 21.04 1.51
C GLU A 374 8.61 20.06 0.40
N VAL A 375 8.63 18.75 0.68
CA VAL A 375 8.20 17.70 -0.28
C VAL A 375 6.78 17.98 -0.78
N LEU A 376 5.84 18.22 0.13
CA LEU A 376 4.45 18.53 -0.21
C LEU A 376 4.36 19.77 -1.09
N LYS A 377 5.07 20.84 -0.73
CA LYS A 377 5.10 22.09 -1.50
C LYS A 377 5.65 21.88 -2.92
N TYR A 378 6.70 21.08 -3.09
CA TYR A 378 7.30 20.83 -4.40
C TYR A 378 6.35 20.04 -5.32
N TYR A 379 5.66 19.03 -4.79
CA TYR A 379 4.65 18.31 -5.57
C TYR A 379 3.39 19.15 -5.85
N GLN A 380 3.02 20.08 -4.96
CA GLN A 380 1.97 21.07 -5.23
C GLN A 380 2.36 21.99 -6.40
N LEU A 381 3.60 22.49 -6.44
CA LEU A 381 4.10 23.26 -7.58
C LEU A 381 4.07 22.45 -8.88
N ALA A 382 4.39 21.15 -8.83
CA ALA A 382 4.26 20.25 -9.98
C ALA A 382 2.81 20.12 -10.47
N ALA A 383 1.85 20.00 -9.55
CA ALA A 383 0.43 19.94 -9.86
C ALA A 383 -0.13 21.29 -10.37
N GLU A 384 0.40 22.42 -9.91
CA GLU A 384 0.07 23.74 -10.44
C GLU A 384 0.61 23.93 -11.87
N LYS A 385 1.85 23.48 -12.12
CA LYS A 385 2.50 23.53 -13.44
C LYS A 385 1.74 22.69 -14.46
N GLU A 386 1.36 21.47 -14.09
CA GLU A 386 0.62 20.54 -14.94
C GLU A 386 -0.51 19.85 -14.15
N PRO A 387 -1.72 20.45 -14.10
CA PRO A 387 -2.86 19.91 -13.33
C PRO A 387 -3.32 18.51 -13.75
N LYS A 388 -2.96 18.06 -14.96
CA LYS A 388 -3.28 16.72 -15.46
C LYS A 388 -2.20 15.67 -15.15
N CYS A 389 -1.15 16.03 -14.40
CA CYS A 389 -0.14 15.08 -13.98
C CYS A 389 -0.63 14.26 -12.77
N TYR A 390 -1.12 13.04 -13.02
CA TYR A 390 -1.56 12.14 -11.94
C TYR A 390 -0.44 11.80 -10.95
N ARG A 391 0.84 11.82 -11.38
CA ARG A 391 2.02 11.59 -10.51
C ARG A 391 2.12 12.66 -9.44
N ALA A 392 1.91 13.94 -9.79
CA ALA A 392 1.95 15.04 -8.83
C ALA A 392 0.84 14.87 -7.78
N TRP A 393 -0.40 14.63 -8.19
CA TRP A 393 -1.52 14.40 -7.27
C TRP A 393 -1.33 13.17 -6.38
N ASN A 394 -0.81 12.06 -6.94
CA ASN A 394 -0.48 10.87 -6.15
C ASN A 394 0.60 11.18 -5.12
N ASN A 395 1.65 11.90 -5.49
CA ASN A 395 2.77 12.20 -4.60
C ASN A 395 2.39 13.24 -3.52
N ILE A 396 1.44 14.14 -3.81
CA ILE A 396 0.78 14.97 -2.79
C ILE A 396 0.05 14.08 -1.77
N GLY A 397 -0.79 13.15 -2.25
CA GLY A 397 -1.51 12.20 -1.39
C GLY A 397 -0.59 11.33 -0.55
N TRP A 398 0.48 10.80 -1.17
CA TRP A 398 1.55 10.06 -0.51
C TRP A 398 2.17 10.87 0.64
N THR A 399 2.59 12.11 0.37
CA THR A 399 3.22 12.97 1.39
C THR A 399 2.25 13.29 2.52
N LEU A 400 0.97 13.53 2.21
CA LEU A 400 -0.05 13.84 3.19
C LEU A 400 -0.37 12.64 4.11
N LEU A 401 -0.31 11.41 3.60
CA LEU A 401 -0.43 10.20 4.43
C LEU A 401 0.73 10.07 5.42
N GLU A 402 1.96 10.30 4.97
CA GLU A 402 3.15 10.33 5.84
C GLU A 402 3.04 11.43 6.92
N MET A 403 2.39 12.54 6.60
CA MET A 403 2.11 13.64 7.55
C MET A 403 0.90 13.37 8.47
N GLY A 404 0.21 12.24 8.32
CA GLY A 404 -1.01 11.92 9.09
C GLY A 404 -2.24 12.76 8.69
N LYS A 405 -2.20 13.45 7.56
CA LYS A 405 -3.27 14.32 7.04
C LYS A 405 -4.21 13.54 6.11
N THR A 406 -4.88 12.53 6.66
CA THR A 406 -5.66 11.53 5.89
C THR A 406 -6.75 12.14 5.02
N GLU A 407 -7.50 13.14 5.51
CA GLU A 407 -8.59 13.77 4.75
C GLU A 407 -8.05 14.52 3.52
N GLU A 408 -7.03 15.36 3.71
CA GLU A 408 -6.35 16.08 2.62
C GLU A 408 -5.73 15.09 1.62
N ALA A 409 -5.17 13.99 2.11
CA ALA A 409 -4.59 12.94 1.27
C ALA A 409 -5.65 12.31 0.36
N MET A 410 -6.83 11.99 0.90
CA MET A 410 -7.94 11.42 0.14
C MET A 410 -8.36 12.34 -1.01
N GLU A 411 -8.45 13.65 -0.78
CA GLU A 411 -8.78 14.63 -1.83
C GLU A 411 -7.75 14.62 -2.97
N ALA A 412 -6.46 14.58 -2.65
CA ALA A 412 -5.39 14.54 -3.65
C ALA A 412 -5.39 13.21 -4.43
N LEU A 413 -5.62 12.08 -3.74
CA LEU A 413 -5.65 10.76 -4.35
C LEU A 413 -6.88 10.57 -5.25
N GLU A 414 -8.03 11.13 -4.93
CA GLU A 414 -9.20 11.12 -5.82
C GLU A 414 -8.95 11.94 -7.10
N LYS A 415 -8.21 13.05 -7.02
CA LYS A 415 -7.73 13.77 -8.21
C LYS A 415 -6.79 12.91 -9.06
N ALA A 416 -5.85 12.19 -8.43
CA ALA A 416 -4.96 11.27 -9.14
C ALA A 416 -5.76 10.16 -9.84
N LYS A 417 -6.68 9.52 -9.12
CA LYS A 417 -7.58 8.46 -9.62
C LYS A 417 -8.42 8.91 -10.82
N ALA A 418 -8.94 10.13 -10.80
CA ALA A 418 -9.70 10.70 -11.91
C ALA A 418 -8.88 10.85 -13.21
N LEU A 419 -7.56 11.05 -13.08
CA LEU A 419 -6.64 11.18 -14.22
C LEU A 419 -6.11 9.82 -14.68
N LYS A 420 -5.73 8.96 -13.73
CA LYS A 420 -5.28 7.59 -13.97
C LYS A 420 -5.44 6.76 -12.70
N TYR A 421 -6.13 5.63 -12.82
CA TYR A 421 -6.40 4.73 -11.69
C TYR A 421 -5.57 3.44 -11.80
N ASP A 422 -4.30 3.53 -11.40
CA ASP A 422 -3.39 2.38 -11.35
C ASP A 422 -3.18 1.87 -9.91
N ASP A 423 -2.36 0.83 -9.78
CA ASP A 423 -2.15 0.12 -8.51
C ASP A 423 -1.44 0.99 -7.45
N THR A 424 -0.63 1.98 -7.85
CA THR A 424 -0.02 2.93 -6.92
C THR A 424 -1.07 3.83 -6.28
N VAL A 425 -1.99 4.35 -7.08
CA VAL A 425 -3.11 5.16 -6.57
C VAL A 425 -4.05 4.32 -5.70
N LYS A 426 -4.36 3.08 -6.11
CA LYS A 426 -5.18 2.15 -5.31
C LYS A 426 -4.57 1.86 -3.94
N ASN A 427 -3.27 1.58 -3.89
CA ASN A 427 -2.57 1.32 -2.63
C ASN A 427 -2.72 2.50 -1.66
N ASN A 428 -2.49 3.72 -2.16
CA ASN A 428 -2.57 4.92 -1.34
C ASN A 428 -4.00 5.20 -0.87
N LEU A 429 -5.00 5.01 -1.75
CA LEU A 429 -6.42 5.09 -1.35
C LEU A 429 -6.78 4.02 -0.32
N GLY A 430 -6.23 2.81 -0.44
CA GLY A 430 -6.39 1.72 0.52
C GLY A 430 -5.90 2.11 1.91
N PHE A 431 -4.71 2.68 2.02
CA PHE A 431 -4.19 3.17 3.30
C PHE A 431 -4.94 4.40 3.83
N ALA A 432 -5.34 5.33 2.96
CA ALA A 432 -6.17 6.46 3.35
C ALA A 432 -7.52 5.99 3.94
N ALA A 433 -8.19 5.04 3.29
CA ALA A 433 -9.43 4.44 3.77
C ALA A 433 -9.23 3.70 5.09
N LEU A 434 -8.12 2.95 5.23
CA LEU A 434 -7.79 2.23 6.45
C LEU A 434 -7.59 3.17 7.65
N LEU A 435 -6.88 4.29 7.44
CA LEU A 435 -6.69 5.33 8.46
C LEU A 435 -8.00 6.07 8.81
N SER A 436 -8.93 6.19 7.86
CA SER A 436 -10.28 6.71 8.11
C SER A 436 -11.23 5.70 8.78
N GLY A 437 -10.79 4.46 9.02
CA GLY A 437 -11.60 3.39 9.60
C GLY A 437 -12.57 2.71 8.61
N ASP A 438 -12.51 3.05 7.32
CA ASP A 438 -13.29 2.37 6.27
C ASP A 438 -12.56 1.10 5.82
N ILE A 439 -12.58 0.09 6.71
CA ILE A 439 -11.94 -1.21 6.51
C ILE A 439 -12.42 -1.89 5.22
N LYS A 440 -13.71 -1.72 4.89
CA LYS A 440 -14.31 -2.32 3.70
C LYS A 440 -13.77 -1.70 2.43
N ALA A 441 -13.78 -0.37 2.32
CA ALA A 441 -13.22 0.32 1.15
C ALA A 441 -11.71 0.05 1.02
N ALA A 442 -10.97 0.03 2.13
CA ALA A 442 -9.55 -0.31 2.13
C ALA A 442 -9.29 -1.70 1.52
N ALA A 443 -10.04 -2.72 1.95
CA ALA A 443 -9.95 -4.06 1.40
C ALA A 443 -10.31 -4.10 -0.09
N GLU A 444 -11.35 -3.37 -0.53
CA GLU A 444 -11.73 -3.27 -1.94
C GLU A 444 -10.61 -2.67 -2.80
N TYR A 445 -9.97 -1.59 -2.32
CA TYR A 445 -8.85 -0.96 -3.01
C TYR A 445 -7.68 -1.93 -3.20
N PHE A 446 -7.20 -2.56 -2.12
CA PHE A 446 -6.07 -3.49 -2.19
C PHE A 446 -6.39 -4.73 -3.05
N ASN A 447 -7.59 -5.30 -2.92
CA ASN A 447 -7.98 -6.49 -3.70
C ASN A 447 -8.23 -6.18 -5.19
N SER A 448 -8.46 -4.92 -5.55
CA SER A 448 -8.65 -4.50 -6.96
C SER A 448 -7.34 -4.25 -7.71
N MET A 449 -6.19 -4.37 -7.04
CA MET A 449 -4.87 -4.23 -7.68
C MET A 449 -4.60 -5.38 -8.65
N SER A 450 -3.90 -5.09 -9.76
CA SER A 450 -3.55 -6.10 -10.75
C SER A 450 -2.49 -7.09 -10.25
N ALA A 451 -1.64 -6.65 -9.31
CA ALA A 451 -0.69 -7.49 -8.59
C ALA A 451 -0.61 -7.05 -7.12
N ALA A 452 -0.55 -8.02 -6.21
CA ALA A 452 -0.32 -7.74 -4.80
C ALA A 452 1.12 -7.28 -4.57
N THR A 453 1.30 -6.13 -3.90
CA THR A 453 2.60 -5.59 -3.50
C THR A 453 2.86 -5.89 -2.02
N PRO A 454 4.11 -5.74 -1.52
CA PRO A 454 4.38 -5.86 -0.09
C PRO A 454 3.50 -4.92 0.76
N GLU A 455 3.27 -3.70 0.28
CA GLU A 455 2.46 -2.67 0.94
C GLU A 455 0.98 -3.07 0.98
N SER A 456 0.41 -3.54 -0.14
CA SER A 456 -1.01 -3.95 -0.15
C SER A 456 -1.25 -5.23 0.65
N LYS A 457 -0.27 -6.14 0.68
CA LYS A 457 -0.29 -7.32 1.57
C LYS A 457 -0.23 -6.91 3.04
N PHE A 458 0.58 -5.91 3.39
CA PHE A 458 0.60 -5.36 4.74
C PHE A 458 -0.76 -4.79 5.11
N GLY A 459 -1.35 -3.96 4.25
CA GLY A 459 -2.69 -3.41 4.46
C GLY A 459 -3.77 -4.50 4.66
N LEU A 460 -3.83 -5.49 3.77
CA LEU A 460 -4.75 -6.63 3.90
C LEU A 460 -4.46 -7.50 5.14
N GLY A 461 -3.19 -7.65 5.52
CA GLY A 461 -2.79 -8.37 6.72
C GLY A 461 -3.27 -7.69 7.99
N THR A 462 -3.13 -6.36 8.06
CA THR A 462 -3.68 -5.53 9.15
C THR A 462 -5.20 -5.66 9.22
N ILE A 463 -5.90 -5.58 8.09
CA ILE A 463 -7.35 -5.80 8.03
C ILE A 463 -7.72 -7.19 8.57
N ALA A 464 -7.00 -8.24 8.16
CA ALA A 464 -7.25 -9.60 8.63
C ALA A 464 -7.09 -9.74 10.16
N ILE A 465 -6.18 -9.00 10.79
CA ILE A 465 -6.07 -8.96 12.27
C ILE A 465 -7.33 -8.34 12.88
N THR A 466 -7.79 -7.20 12.34
CA THR A 466 -9.00 -6.51 12.81
C THR A 466 -10.27 -7.32 12.61
N GLU A 467 -10.27 -8.28 11.69
CA GLU A 467 -11.38 -9.20 11.45
C GLU A 467 -11.23 -10.54 12.20
N GLY A 468 -10.21 -10.69 13.06
CA GLY A 468 -9.94 -11.94 13.79
C GLY A 468 -9.42 -13.10 12.93
N LYS A 469 -9.03 -12.85 11.67
CA LYS A 469 -8.57 -13.84 10.70
C LYS A 469 -7.05 -14.02 10.78
N TYR A 470 -6.55 -14.49 11.92
CA TYR A 470 -5.11 -14.50 12.23
C TYR A 470 -4.28 -15.41 11.29
N ASP A 471 -4.81 -16.55 10.87
CA ASP A 471 -4.16 -17.40 9.86
C ASP A 471 -3.94 -16.67 8.54
N GLN A 472 -4.96 -15.95 8.09
CA GLN A 472 -4.90 -15.15 6.87
C GLN A 472 -3.91 -13.99 7.03
N ALA A 473 -3.92 -13.31 8.18
CA ALA A 473 -2.99 -12.22 8.48
C ALA A 473 -1.53 -12.69 8.41
N VAL A 474 -1.19 -13.82 9.05
CA VAL A 474 0.17 -14.38 9.00
C VAL A 474 0.57 -14.72 7.56
N ASN A 475 -0.32 -15.29 6.75
CA ASN A 475 -0.03 -15.63 5.36
C ASN A 475 0.18 -14.39 4.48
N LEU A 476 -0.58 -13.32 4.71
CA LEU A 476 -0.48 -12.07 3.96
C LEU A 476 0.82 -11.32 4.29
N LEU A 477 1.14 -11.21 5.58
CA LEU A 477 2.34 -10.51 6.07
C LEU A 477 3.64 -11.26 5.76
N GLY A 478 3.55 -12.59 5.55
CA GLY A 478 4.67 -13.40 5.09
C GLY A 478 5.83 -13.42 6.07
N ASP A 479 7.04 -13.19 5.56
CA ASP A 479 8.29 -13.26 6.33
C ASP A 479 8.85 -11.88 6.72
N THR A 480 8.18 -10.79 6.35
CA THR A 480 8.62 -9.43 6.71
C THR A 480 8.37 -9.19 8.20
N PRO A 481 9.42 -9.03 9.04
CA PRO A 481 9.22 -8.85 10.46
C PRO A 481 8.54 -7.51 10.75
N THR A 482 7.29 -7.57 11.20
CA THR A 482 6.51 -6.40 11.61
C THR A 482 5.82 -6.70 12.94
N MET A 483 5.48 -5.65 13.68
CA MET A 483 4.69 -5.80 14.91
C MET A 483 3.36 -6.52 14.61
N ASN A 484 2.69 -6.19 13.50
CA ASN A 484 1.44 -6.84 13.10
C ASN A 484 1.62 -8.33 12.79
N LEU A 485 2.76 -8.74 12.20
CA LEU A 485 3.04 -10.16 11.97
C LEU A 485 3.19 -10.91 13.31
N ALA A 486 3.96 -10.34 14.24
CA ALA A 486 4.13 -10.93 15.57
C ALA A 486 2.82 -10.97 16.35
N LEU A 487 2.00 -9.91 16.27
CA LEU A 487 0.68 -9.86 16.87
C LEU A 487 -0.25 -10.93 16.30
N ALA A 488 -0.29 -11.10 14.98
CA ALA A 488 -1.08 -12.15 14.33
C ALA A 488 -0.62 -13.56 14.77
N GLN A 489 0.71 -13.79 14.89
CA GLN A 489 1.26 -15.04 15.39
C GLN A 489 0.87 -15.28 16.85
N LEU A 490 0.96 -14.26 17.70
CA LEU A 490 0.55 -14.28 19.11
C LEU A 490 -0.92 -14.66 19.26
N LEU A 491 -1.81 -13.99 18.52
CA LEU A 491 -3.26 -14.19 18.58
C LEU A 491 -3.69 -15.53 17.99
N LYS A 492 -2.93 -16.08 17.04
CA LYS A 492 -3.07 -17.47 16.57
C LYS A 492 -2.58 -18.51 17.59
N GLY A 493 -1.85 -18.09 18.62
CA GLY A 493 -1.31 -18.97 19.67
C GLY A 493 0.13 -19.43 19.45
N ASP A 494 0.85 -18.89 18.45
CA ASP A 494 2.25 -19.22 18.17
C ASP A 494 3.22 -18.25 18.91
N LEU A 495 3.29 -18.40 20.23
CA LEU A 495 4.06 -17.52 21.13
C LEU A 495 5.55 -17.45 20.79
N ASN A 496 6.16 -18.60 20.48
CA ASN A 496 7.60 -18.66 20.20
C ASN A 496 7.95 -17.99 18.88
N LYS A 497 7.11 -18.17 17.86
CA LYS A 497 7.29 -17.48 16.58
C LYS A 497 7.06 -15.97 16.74
N ALA A 498 6.04 -15.56 17.49
CA ALA A 498 5.81 -14.14 17.80
C ALA A 498 7.04 -13.52 18.50
N LYS A 499 7.61 -14.19 19.50
CA LYS A 499 8.84 -13.75 20.18
C LYS A 499 10.00 -13.59 19.19
N THR A 500 10.25 -14.62 18.37
CA THR A 500 11.35 -14.61 17.38
C THR A 500 11.17 -13.49 16.36
N THR A 501 9.95 -13.28 15.85
CA THR A 501 9.64 -12.19 14.91
C THR A 501 9.96 -10.83 15.55
N MET A 502 9.59 -10.61 16.82
CA MET A 502 9.85 -9.35 17.52
C MET A 502 11.33 -9.05 17.78
N GLU A 503 12.23 -10.02 17.71
CA GLU A 503 13.68 -9.80 17.78
C GLU A 503 14.21 -9.06 16.54
N SER A 504 13.48 -9.14 15.41
CA SER A 504 13.83 -8.51 14.14
C SER A 504 12.98 -7.28 13.79
N VAL A 505 12.01 -6.91 14.64
CA VAL A 505 11.17 -5.72 14.44
C VAL A 505 11.94 -4.48 14.88
N GLU A 506 11.99 -3.48 14.01
CA GLU A 506 12.64 -2.20 14.30
C GLU A 506 11.95 -1.47 15.47
N PRO A 507 12.72 -0.80 16.34
CA PRO A 507 12.15 0.00 17.42
C PRO A 507 11.29 1.16 16.88
N CYS A 508 10.09 1.32 17.45
CA CYS A 508 9.23 2.47 17.18
C CYS A 508 9.24 3.42 18.38
N LYS A 509 9.37 4.73 18.13
CA LYS A 509 9.23 5.77 19.17
C LYS A 509 7.81 5.85 19.76
N CYS A 510 6.84 5.17 19.17
CA CYS A 510 5.50 4.99 19.72
C CYS A 510 5.47 4.02 20.91
N GLY A 511 6.49 3.17 21.09
CA GLY A 511 6.59 2.18 22.17
C GLY A 511 5.76 0.91 22.00
N ALA A 512 4.88 0.83 21.00
CA ALA A 512 3.98 -0.32 20.82
C ALA A 512 4.70 -1.66 20.56
N PRO A 513 5.79 -1.73 19.76
CA PRO A 513 6.56 -2.97 19.62
C PRO A 513 7.13 -3.47 20.95
N SER A 514 7.63 -2.57 21.79
CA SER A 514 8.16 -2.90 23.12
C SER A 514 7.06 -3.35 24.07
N TYR A 515 5.86 -2.76 23.96
CA TYR A 515 4.70 -3.19 24.72
C TYR A 515 4.27 -4.61 24.33
N LEU A 516 4.21 -4.92 23.02
CA LEU A 516 3.89 -6.26 22.54
C LEU A 516 4.93 -7.31 23.00
N LYS A 517 6.23 -6.93 23.07
CA LYS A 517 7.26 -7.80 23.67
C LYS A 517 6.95 -8.12 25.13
N ALA A 518 6.48 -7.15 25.92
CA ALA A 518 6.08 -7.38 27.29
C ALA A 518 4.86 -8.32 27.38
N VAL A 519 3.85 -8.15 26.52
CA VAL A 519 2.69 -9.05 26.45
C VAL A 519 3.11 -10.49 26.12
N ILE A 520 3.98 -10.67 25.12
CA ILE A 520 4.53 -11.98 24.75
C ILE A 520 5.29 -12.59 25.95
N ALA A 521 6.10 -11.79 26.64
CA ALA A 521 6.84 -12.23 27.83
C ALA A 521 5.90 -12.65 28.97
N ALA A 522 4.80 -11.93 29.19
CA ALA A 522 3.80 -12.27 30.21
C ALA A 522 3.14 -13.63 29.92
N ARG A 523 2.80 -13.91 28.66
CA ARG A 523 2.25 -15.21 28.24
C ARG A 523 3.28 -16.34 28.31
N LEU A 524 4.57 -16.03 28.24
CA LEU A 524 5.69 -16.98 28.43
C LEU A 524 6.13 -17.13 29.89
N ASP A 525 5.51 -16.43 30.84
CA ASP A 525 5.94 -16.36 32.25
C ASP A 525 7.38 -15.83 32.44
N ASP A 526 7.82 -14.95 31.53
CA ASP A 526 9.12 -14.29 31.55
C ASP A 526 9.01 -12.91 32.24
N LYS A 527 9.18 -12.89 33.57
CA LYS A 527 9.07 -11.67 34.37
C LYS A 527 10.05 -10.58 33.93
N ASP A 528 11.30 -10.94 33.64
CA ASP A 528 12.31 -9.96 33.25
C ASP A 528 11.97 -9.33 31.89
N GLY A 529 11.45 -10.15 30.96
CA GLY A 529 10.93 -9.68 29.68
C GLY A 529 9.76 -8.70 29.83
N VAL A 530 8.82 -8.95 30.75
CA VAL A 530 7.70 -8.04 31.04
C VAL A 530 8.22 -6.68 31.50
N ILE A 531 9.09 -6.66 32.51
CA ILE A 531 9.59 -5.43 33.11
C ILE A 531 10.43 -4.62 32.12
N ASN A 532 11.30 -5.28 31.36
CA ASN A 532 12.15 -4.61 30.38
C ASN A 532 11.33 -4.04 29.22
N GLY A 533 10.37 -4.82 28.69
CA GLY A 533 9.49 -4.36 27.60
C GLY A 533 8.62 -3.18 28.01
N LEU A 534 8.04 -3.21 29.22
CA LEU A 534 7.25 -2.09 29.75
C LEU A 534 8.09 -0.84 29.99
N ARG A 535 9.28 -0.98 30.58
CA ARG A 535 10.18 0.17 30.80
C ARG A 535 10.58 0.83 29.48
N GLU A 536 10.87 0.05 28.45
CA GLU A 536 11.19 0.56 27.13
C GLU A 536 9.96 1.24 26.48
N ALA A 537 8.80 0.59 26.49
CA ALA A 537 7.56 1.14 25.95
C ALA A 537 7.19 2.48 26.61
N ILE A 538 7.23 2.55 27.95
CA ILE A 538 6.93 3.74 28.74
C ILE A 538 7.98 4.83 28.52
N GLY A 539 9.25 4.45 28.34
CA GLY A 539 10.32 5.39 28.01
C GLY A 539 10.11 6.08 26.66
N TYR A 540 9.46 5.41 25.71
CA TYR A 540 9.06 5.97 24.42
C TYR A 540 7.75 6.77 24.50
N ASN A 541 6.72 6.23 25.15
CA ASN A 541 5.44 6.88 25.36
C ASN A 541 4.88 6.56 26.75
N SER A 542 4.70 7.59 27.59
CA SER A 542 4.20 7.44 28.96
C SER A 542 2.77 6.91 29.06
N ASP A 543 1.97 6.99 27.98
CA ASP A 543 0.59 6.49 27.97
C ASP A 543 0.50 4.98 28.20
N TRP A 544 1.56 4.24 27.85
CA TRP A 544 1.66 2.80 28.12
C TRP A 544 1.60 2.46 29.62
N LYS A 545 1.89 3.42 30.50
CA LYS A 545 1.81 3.26 31.96
C LYS A 545 0.38 2.91 32.40
N ASN A 546 -0.57 3.77 32.06
CA ASN A 546 -1.99 3.57 32.41
C ASN A 546 -2.57 2.38 31.66
N TYR A 547 -2.12 2.17 30.42
CA TYR A 547 -2.56 1.03 29.63
C TYR A 547 -2.14 -0.31 30.27
N ALA A 548 -0.91 -0.42 30.78
CA ALA A 548 -0.40 -1.62 31.45
C ALA A 548 -1.11 -1.92 32.77
N GLN A 549 -1.45 -0.91 33.57
CA GLN A 549 -2.15 -1.07 34.86
C GLN A 549 -3.56 -1.67 34.71
N THR A 550 -4.15 -1.56 33.53
CA THR A 550 -5.50 -2.05 33.22
C THR A 550 -5.50 -3.28 32.32
N ASP A 551 -4.33 -3.75 31.88
CA ASP A 551 -4.21 -4.86 30.94
C ASP A 551 -4.10 -6.19 31.66
N LEU A 552 -5.10 -7.05 31.47
CA LEU A 552 -5.17 -8.36 32.09
C LEU A 552 -4.08 -9.33 31.63
N GLU A 553 -3.38 -9.04 30.54
CA GLU A 553 -2.13 -9.76 30.19
C GLU A 553 -1.13 -9.71 31.34
N PHE A 554 -1.15 -8.65 32.15
CA PHE A 554 -0.26 -8.45 33.30
C PHE A 554 -0.92 -8.69 34.65
N ALA A 555 -2.13 -9.26 34.71
CA ALA A 555 -2.89 -9.42 35.96
C ALA A 555 -2.09 -10.12 37.07
N ARG A 556 -1.24 -11.10 36.72
CA ARG A 556 -0.38 -11.81 37.68
C ARG A 556 0.72 -10.93 38.31
N PHE A 557 1.04 -9.79 37.70
CA PHE A 557 2.09 -8.87 38.11
C PHE A 557 1.58 -7.60 38.80
N PHE A 558 0.26 -7.37 38.87
CA PHE A 558 -0.31 -6.14 39.45
C PHE A 558 0.08 -5.87 40.92
N THR A 559 0.44 -6.91 41.66
CA THR A 559 0.90 -6.80 43.05
C THR A 559 2.42 -6.93 43.21
N ASP A 560 3.15 -7.07 42.10
CA ASP A 560 4.61 -7.18 42.10
C ASP A 560 5.26 -5.80 42.27
N ASP A 561 6.17 -5.68 43.23
CA ASP A 561 6.84 -4.41 43.56
C ASP A 561 7.57 -3.81 42.34
N LEU A 562 8.20 -4.64 41.51
CA LEU A 562 8.96 -4.16 40.35
C LEU A 562 8.02 -3.69 39.24
N PHE A 563 6.93 -4.43 38.99
CA PHE A 563 5.87 -3.99 38.07
C PHE A 563 5.29 -2.65 38.51
N MET A 564 4.87 -2.54 39.78
CA MET A 564 4.35 -1.31 40.36
C MET A 564 5.35 -0.15 40.25
N SER A 565 6.65 -0.40 40.45
CA SER A 565 7.67 0.66 40.32
C SER A 565 7.83 1.19 38.88
N VAL A 566 7.47 0.41 37.87
CA VAL A 566 7.53 0.79 36.46
C VAL A 566 6.21 1.43 36.02
N THR A 567 5.08 0.99 36.58
CA THR A 567 3.75 1.41 36.15
C THR A 567 3.06 2.43 37.04
N ASN A 568 3.59 2.77 38.23
CA ASN A 568 2.97 3.74 39.17
C ASN A 568 3.59 5.12 39.17
#